data_AF-A0A6A4UPG8-F1
#
_entry.id   AF-A0A6A4UPG8-F1
#
_cell.length_a   1.000
_cell.length_b   1.000
_cell.length_c   1.000
_cell.angle_alpha   90.00
_cell.angle_beta   90.00
_cell.angle_gamma   90.00
#
_symmetry.space_group_name_H-M   'P 1'
#
loop_
_entity.id
_entity.type
_entity.pdbx_description
1 polymer ?
#
loop_
_entity_poly.entity_id
_entity_poly.type
_entity_poly.pdbx_seq_one_letter_code
_entity_poly.pdbx_strand_id
1 'polypeptide(L)' 'MRNSLGDKARLQHIYDAILEIELYVQKSSYEVFQSNTMMQFACIKQLEIIGEAANHLT' A
#
# COMPACT_ATOMS: atom_id res chain seq x y z
N MET A 1 -22.11 -17.49 -3.28
CA MET A 1 -21.66 -16.41 -4.20
C MET A 1 -21.14 -15.15 -3.49
N ARG A 2 -20.72 -15.19 -2.21
CA ARG A 2 -20.37 -13.97 -1.42
C ARG A 2 -18.87 -13.70 -1.22
N ASN A 3 -17.95 -14.59 -1.62
CA ASN A 3 -16.54 -14.45 -1.23
C ASN A 3 -15.60 -13.99 -2.37
N SER A 4 -15.74 -14.50 -3.60
CA SER A 4 -14.76 -14.23 -4.68
C SER A 4 -14.71 -12.78 -5.17
N LEU A 5 -15.82 -12.04 -5.09
CA LEU A 5 -15.85 -10.61 -5.44
C LEU A 5 -15.11 -9.75 -4.41
N GLY A 6 -15.13 -10.18 -3.13
CA GLY A 6 -14.43 -9.49 -2.05
C GLY A 6 -12.92 -9.64 -2.18
N ASP A 7 -12.43 -10.83 -2.48
CA ASP A 7 -10.99 -11.07 -2.63
C ASP A 7 -10.41 -10.32 -3.82
N LYS A 8 -11.14 -10.25 -4.95
CA LYS A 8 -10.72 -9.45 -6.09
C LYS A 8 -10.57 -7.96 -5.73
N ALA A 9 -11.51 -7.41 -4.98
CA ALA A 9 -11.44 -6.02 -4.54
C ALA A 9 -10.28 -5.78 -3.56
N ARG A 10 -10.04 -6.71 -2.62
CA ARG A 10 -8.90 -6.63 -1.68
C ARG A 10 -7.56 -6.73 -2.39
N LEU A 11 -7.42 -7.66 -3.35
CA LEU A 11 -6.22 -7.76 -4.19
C LEU A 11 -6.01 -6.48 -5.00
N GLN A 12 -7.08 -5.86 -5.50
CA GLN A 12 -6.99 -4.57 -6.17
C GLN A 12 -6.49 -3.47 -5.21
N HIS A 13 -7.04 -3.37 -4.00
CA HIS A 13 -6.56 -2.40 -3.00
C HIS A 13 -5.09 -2.61 -2.64
N ILE A 14 -4.65 -3.87 -2.50
CA ILE A 14 -3.24 -4.20 -2.25
C ILE A 14 -2.38 -3.73 -3.42
N TYR A 15 -2.78 -4.03 -4.65
CA TYR A 15 -2.05 -3.63 -5.85
C TYR A 15 -1.95 -2.10 -5.98
N ASP A 16 -3.05 -1.39 -5.78
CA ASP A 16 -3.10 0.07 -5.86
C ASP A 16 -2.20 0.71 -4.78
N ALA A 17 -2.24 0.20 -3.55
CA ALA A 17 -1.38 0.68 -2.46
C ALA A 17 0.11 0.45 -2.73
N ILE A 18 0.48 -0.69 -3.35
CA ILE A 18 1.87 -0.95 -3.77
C ILE A 18 2.31 0.06 -4.82
N LEU A 19 1.49 0.32 -5.84
CA LEU A 19 1.82 1.31 -6.88
C LEU A 19 2.01 2.72 -6.30
N GLU A 20 1.20 3.13 -5.33
CA GLU A 20 1.37 4.40 -4.64
C GLU A 20 2.71 4.46 -3.88
N ILE A 21 3.07 3.40 -3.14
CA ILE A 21 4.38 3.32 -2.47
C ILE A 21 5.51 3.45 -3.49
N GLU A 22 5.46 2.70 -4.59
CA GLU A 22 6.45 2.77 -5.66
C GLU A 22 6.57 4.18 -6.24
N LEU A 23 5.44 4.85 -6.49
CA LEU A 23 5.42 6.23 -6.98
C LEU A 23 6.13 7.21 -6.03
N TYR A 24 5.99 7.03 -4.72
CA TYR A 24 6.64 7.88 -3.72
C TYR A 24 8.15 7.63 -3.62
N VAL A 25 8.57 6.37 -3.68
CA VAL A 25 9.96 5.98 -3.42
C VAL A 25 10.83 5.93 -4.68
N GLN A 26 10.28 5.66 -5.86
CA GLN A 26 11.05 5.46 -7.10
C GLN A 26 11.91 6.68 -7.48
N LYS A 27 11.48 7.88 -7.10
CA LYS A 27 12.18 9.15 -7.41
C LYS A 27 12.98 9.71 -6.22
N SER A 28 13.04 8.97 -5.12
CA SER A 28 13.62 9.45 -3.87
C SER A 28 14.85 8.63 -3.51
N SER A 29 15.94 9.30 -3.12
CA SER A 29 17.05 8.60 -2.48
C SER A 29 16.69 8.19 -1.06
N TYR A 30 17.50 7.32 -0.46
CA TYR A 30 17.31 6.92 0.94
C TYR A 30 17.36 8.13 1.88
N GLU A 31 18.26 9.08 1.67
CA GLU A 31 18.41 10.28 2.50
C GLU A 31 17.18 11.20 2.37
N VAL A 32 16.63 11.35 1.15
CA VAL A 32 15.39 12.10 0.91
C VAL A 32 14.22 11.42 1.62
N PHE A 33 14.11 10.09 1.50
CA PHE A 33 13.08 9.33 2.20
C PHE A 33 13.20 9.47 3.72
N GLN A 34 14.41 9.34 4.27
CA GLN A 34 14.68 9.41 5.70
C GLN A 34 14.38 10.80 6.30
N SER A 35 14.64 11.86 5.53
CA SER A 35 14.39 13.25 5.97
C SER A 35 12.96 13.73 5.70
N ASN A 36 12.18 13.02 4.86
CA ASN A 36 10.81 13.38 4.51
C ASN A 36 9.79 12.55 5.32
N THR A 37 9.43 13.06 6.50
CA THR A 37 8.46 12.40 7.40
C THR A 37 7.05 12.27 6.80
N MET A 38 6.67 13.16 5.89
CA MET A 38 5.38 13.07 5.17
C MET A 38 5.36 11.88 4.22
N MET A 39 6.46 11.65 3.48
CA MET A 39 6.62 10.48 2.61
C MET A 39 6.63 9.18 3.38
N GLN A 40 7.31 9.13 4.54
CA GLN A 40 7.28 7.97 5.43
C GLN A 40 5.87 7.69 5.93
N PHE A 41 5.15 8.72 6.39
CA PHE A 41 3.77 8.58 6.84
C PHE A 41 2.86 8.06 5.72
N ALA A 42 2.99 8.59 4.49
CA ALA A 42 2.24 8.10 3.35
C ALA A 42 2.51 6.61 3.08
N CYS A 43 3.77 6.17 3.11
CA CYS A 43 4.13 4.76 2.95
C CYS A 43 3.55 3.88 4.07
N ILE A 44 3.60 4.34 5.33
CA ILE A 44 3.03 3.62 6.48
C ILE A 44 1.52 3.43 6.28
N LYS A 45 0.79 4.47 5.85
CA LYS A 45 -0.65 4.38 5.59
C LYS A 45 -0.98 3.39 4.48
N GLN A 46 -0.18 3.35 3.40
CA GLN A 46 -0.38 2.36 2.34
C GLN A 46 -0.08 0.93 2.82
N LEU A 47 0.95 0.74 3.66
CA LEU A 47 1.24 -0.56 4.28
C LEU A 47 0.12 -1.04 5.22
N GLU A 48 -0.54 -0.13 5.95
CA GLU A 48 -1.73 -0.46 6.76
C GLU A 48 -2.90 -0.92 5.87
N ILE A 49 -3.15 -0.26 4.74
CA ILE A 49 -4.19 -0.65 3.78
C ILE A 49 -3.91 -2.05 3.23
N ILE A 50 -2.65 -2.33 2.87
CA ILE A 50 -2.23 -3.66 2.40
C ILE A 50 -2.48 -4.71 3.49
N GLY A 51 -2.07 -4.44 4.73
CA GLY A 51 -2.24 -5.35 5.85
C GLY A 51 -3.72 -5.67 6.14
N GLU A 52 -4.57 -4.64 6.15
CA GLU A 52 -6.01 -4.79 6.38
C GLU A 52 -6.66 -5.61 5.25
N ALA A 53 -6.35 -5.29 3.99
CA ALA A 53 -6.89 -6.03 2.84
C ALA A 53 -6.41 -7.49 2.83
N ALA A 54 -5.13 -7.74 3.15
CA ALA A 54 -4.54 -9.08 3.18
C ALA A 54 -5.13 -9.95 4.29
N ASN A 55 -5.38 -9.38 5.47
CA ASN A 55 -5.97 -10.10 6.61
C ASN A 55 -7.39 -10.63 6.32
N HIS A 56 -8.09 -10.03 5.35
CA HIS A 56 -9.45 -10.40 4.97
C HIS A 56 -9.55 -11.26 3.71
N LEU A 57 -8.42 -11.70 3.13
CA LEU A 57 -8.41 -12.66 2.02
C LEU A 57 -8.79 -14.06 2.54
N THR A 58 -9.62 -14.80 1.79
CA THR A 58 -10.12 -16.14 2.18
C THR A 58 -9.94 -17.21 1.12
#